data_AF-A0A9P6YKT9-F1
#
_entry.id   AF-A0A9P6YKT9-F1
#
_cell.length_a   1.000
_cell.length_b   1.000
_cell.length_c   1.000
_cell.angle_alpha   90.00
_cell.angle_beta   90.00
_cell.angle_gamma   90.00
#
_symmetry.space_group_name_H-M   'P 1'
#
loop_
_entity.id
_entity.type
_entity.pdbx_description
1 polymer ?
#
loop_
_entity_poly.entity_id
_entity_poly.type
_entity_poly.pdbx_seq_one_letter_code
_entity_poly.pdbx_strand_id
1 'polypeptide(L)'
;MATLSDEAIRKVFVELQAKFIHSQQQVSTVKAQIQTKQRERKMAELTRRELDSLDPQTKTYKPIGKMFIQSPLNDMKQQYVDSISKTDEDINQLEKTQKYWERAASDAEGNLKDILQGPRTM
;
A
#
# COMPACT_ATOMS: atom_id res chain seq x y z
N MET A 1 -39.03 6.47 -20.30
CA MET A 1 -37.76 6.19 -19.61
C MET A 1 -37.26 4.87 -20.16
N ALA A 2 -36.10 4.86 -20.81
CA ALA A 2 -35.63 3.69 -21.56
C ALA A 2 -35.43 2.51 -20.61
N THR A 3 -36.27 1.48 -20.75
CA THR A 3 -36.06 0.19 -20.11
C THR A 3 -34.81 -0.42 -20.73
N LEU A 4 -33.69 -0.35 -20.01
CA LEU A 4 -32.49 -1.11 -20.36
C LEU A 4 -32.92 -2.57 -20.56
N SER A 5 -32.55 -3.21 -21.67
CA SER A 5 -32.90 -4.62 -21.88
C SER A 5 -32.30 -5.48 -20.77
N ASP A 6 -32.99 -6.53 -20.35
CA ASP A 6 -32.50 -7.45 -19.31
C ASP A 6 -31.10 -7.99 -19.63
N GLU A 7 -30.78 -8.16 -20.92
CA GLU A 7 -29.45 -8.54 -21.39
C GLU A 7 -28.38 -7.47 -21.12
N ALA A 8 -28.72 -6.18 -21.34
CA ALA A 8 -27.82 -5.08 -21.02
C ALA A 8 -27.59 -4.96 -19.50
N ILE A 9 -28.63 -5.15 -18.69
CA ILE A 9 -28.53 -5.17 -17.22
C ILE A 9 -27.59 -6.30 -16.77
N ARG A 10 -27.78 -7.50 -17.32
CA ARG A 10 -26.94 -8.66 -17.00
C ARG A 10 -25.48 -8.45 -17.38
N LYS A 11 -25.22 -7.83 -18.55
CA LYS A 11 -23.85 -7.53 -18.99
C LYS A 11 -23.17 -6.53 -18.06
N VAL A 12 -23.85 -5.43 -17.72
CA VAL A 12 -23.35 -4.40 -16.79
C VAL A 12 -23.10 -5.01 -15.41
N PHE A 13 -23.96 -5.90 -14.94
CA PHE A 13 -23.78 -6.61 -13.66
C PHE A 13 -22.50 -7.44 -13.63
N VAL A 14 -22.23 -8.23 -14.67
CA VAL A 14 -21.01 -9.05 -14.76
C VAL A 14 -19.76 -8.18 -14.79
N GLU A 15 -19.78 -7.08 -15.55
CA GLU A 15 -18.67 -6.13 -15.62
C GLU A 15 -18.41 -5.45 -14.26
N LEU A 16 -19.46 -5.03 -13.56
CA LEU A 16 -19.35 -4.45 -12.22
C LEU A 16 -18.86 -5.47 -11.18
N GLN A 17 -19.31 -6.72 -11.26
CA GLN A 17 -18.84 -7.79 -10.38
C GLN A 17 -17.34 -8.05 -10.59
N ALA A 18 -16.87 -8.11 -11.84
CA ALA A 18 -15.46 -8.24 -12.15
C ALA A 18 -14.64 -7.06 -11.61
N LYS A 19 -15.15 -5.83 -11.76
CA LYS A 19 -14.52 -4.62 -11.22
C LYS A 19 -14.44 -4.63 -9.70
N PHE A 20 -15.50 -5.08 -9.02
CA PHE A 20 -15.53 -5.21 -7.56
C PHE A 20 -14.47 -6.20 -7.07
N ILE A 21 -14.45 -7.41 -7.64
CA ILE A 21 -13.48 -8.46 -7.28
C ILE A 21 -12.05 -7.96 -7.50
N HIS A 22 -11.79 -7.35 -8.65
CA HIS A 22 -10.46 -6.81 -8.97
C HIS A 22 -10.04 -5.72 -7.97
N SER A 23 -10.93 -4.77 -7.68
CA SER A 23 -10.65 -3.69 -6.71
C SER A 23 -10.35 -4.26 -5.33
N GLN A 24 -11.11 -5.25 -4.88
CA GLN A 24 -10.89 -5.92 -3.59
C GLN A 24 -9.54 -6.66 -3.51
N GLN A 25 -9.14 -7.31 -4.60
CA GLN A 25 -7.80 -7.93 -4.71
C GLN A 25 -6.70 -6.87 -4.61
N GLN A 26 -6.83 -5.74 -5.33
CA GLN A 26 -5.87 -4.64 -5.26
C GLN A 26 -5.75 -4.06 -3.85
N VAL A 27 -6.87 -3.86 -3.13
CA VAL A 27 -6.85 -3.44 -1.72
C VAL A 27 -6.00 -4.40 -0.87
N SER A 28 -6.20 -5.71 -1.03
CA SER A 28 -5.44 -6.72 -0.28
C SER A 28 -3.94 -6.66 -0.58
N THR A 29 -3.58 -6.54 -1.87
CA THR A 29 -2.18 -6.42 -2.32
C THR A 29 -1.51 -5.17 -1.74
N VAL A 30 -2.15 -4.00 -1.87
CA VAL A 30 -1.61 -2.73 -1.36
C VAL A 30 -1.46 -2.78 0.16
N LYS A 31 -2.43 -3.36 0.88
CA LYS A 31 -2.34 -3.55 2.33
C LYS A 31 -1.14 -4.42 2.75
N ALA A 32 -0.87 -5.49 2.02
CA ALA A 32 0.31 -6.32 2.26
C ALA A 32 1.63 -5.58 1.99
N GLN A 33 1.67 -4.75 0.94
CA GLN A 33 2.82 -3.89 0.64
C GLN A 33 3.07 -2.86 1.75
N ILE A 34 2.02 -2.20 2.24
CA ILE A 34 2.10 -1.25 3.38
C ILE A 34 2.68 -1.95 4.61
N GLN A 35 2.16 -3.13 4.97
CA GLN A 35 2.67 -3.88 6.12
C GLN A 35 4.15 -4.24 5.99
N THR A 36 4.58 -4.61 4.78
CA THR A 36 6.00 -4.91 4.51
C THR A 36 6.86 -3.67 4.68
N LYS A 37 6.45 -2.53 4.10
CA LYS A 37 7.16 -1.25 4.23
C LYS A 37 7.20 -0.72 5.66
N GLN A 38 6.13 -0.88 6.42
CA GLN A 38 6.09 -0.53 7.85
C GLN A 38 7.08 -1.35 8.68
N ARG A 39 7.25 -2.64 8.36
CA ARG A 39 8.28 -3.48 9.00
C ARG A 39 9.68 -3.01 8.63
N GLU A 40 9.96 -2.75 7.36
CA GLU A 40 11.24 -2.20 6.89
C GLU A 40 11.59 -0.88 7.60
N ARG A 41 10.64 0.05 7.66
CA ARG A 41 10.75 1.32 8.37
C ARG A 41 11.11 1.12 9.84
N LYS A 42 10.38 0.23 10.53
CA LYS A 42 10.62 -0.06 11.94
C LYS A 42 12.01 -0.65 12.18
N MET A 43 12.47 -1.53 11.30
CA MET A 43 13.83 -2.07 11.39
C MET A 43 14.88 -0.96 11.21
N ALA A 44 14.71 -0.10 10.21
CA ALA A 44 15.61 1.04 10.00
C ALA A 44 15.63 2.02 11.19
N GLU A 45 14.48 2.30 11.79
CA GLU A 45 14.38 3.14 13.00
C GLU A 45 15.10 2.53 14.20
N LEU A 46 14.92 1.22 14.43
CA LEU A 46 15.62 0.52 15.51
C LEU A 46 17.13 0.54 15.27
N THR A 47 17.59 0.21 14.05
CA THR A 47 19.02 0.27 13.72
C THR A 47 19.59 1.67 13.90
N ARG A 48 18.89 2.72 13.47
CA ARG A 48 19.32 4.11 13.71
C ARG A 48 19.47 4.40 15.20
N ARG A 49 18.50 3.99 16.01
CA ARG A 49 18.52 4.20 17.47
C ARG A 49 19.69 3.46 18.13
N GLU A 50 20.01 2.26 17.67
CA GLU A 50 21.21 1.53 18.13
C GLU A 50 22.49 2.27 17.74
N LEU A 51 22.59 2.78 16.50
CA LEU A 51 23.73 3.59 16.06
C LEU A 51 23.87 4.90 16.86
N ASP A 52 22.76 5.47 17.33
CA ASP A 52 22.76 6.66 18.18
C ASP A 52 23.36 6.43 19.57
N SER A 53 23.36 5.18 20.05
CA SER A 53 23.95 4.80 21.34
C SER A 53 25.47 4.59 21.29
N LEU A 54 26.06 4.50 20.09
CA LEU A 54 27.48 4.23 19.90
C LEU A 54 28.34 5.47 20.10
N ASP A 55 29.58 5.26 20.58
CA ASP A 55 30.58 6.32 20.69
C ASP A 55 30.93 6.87 19.30
N PRO A 56 31.11 8.20 19.13
CA PRO A 56 31.46 8.81 17.84
C PRO A 56 32.70 8.25 17.14
N GLN A 57 33.66 7.69 17.88
CA GLN A 57 34.89 7.08 17.34
C GLN A 57 34.71 5.62 16.89
N THR A 58 33.51 5.06 17.05
CA THR A 58 33.24 3.66 16.69
C THR A 58 33.35 3.47 15.17
N LYS A 59 34.19 2.52 14.75
CA LYS A 59 34.31 2.12 13.34
C LYS A 59 33.06 1.35 12.93
N THR A 60 32.29 1.90 12.01
CA THR A 60 31.11 1.23 11.44
C THR A 60 31.39 0.65 10.07
N TYR A 61 30.68 -0.42 9.72
CA TYR A 61 30.83 -1.12 8.44
C TYR A 61 29.46 -1.32 7.78
N LYS A 62 29.33 -0.81 6.56
CA LYS A 62 28.11 -0.92 5.76
C LYS A 62 28.14 -2.18 4.90
N PRO A 63 27.09 -3.02 4.92
CA PRO A 63 26.99 -4.17 4.03
C PRO A 63 26.77 -3.73 2.57
N ILE A 64 27.52 -4.33 1.65
CA ILE A 64 27.35 -4.22 0.19
C ILE A 64 27.40 -5.64 -0.39
N GLY A 65 26.23 -6.22 -0.63
CA GLY A 65 26.12 -7.62 -1.07
C GLY A 65 26.70 -8.58 -0.03
N LYS A 66 27.78 -9.28 -0.37
CA LYS A 66 28.51 -10.20 0.54
C LYS A 66 29.73 -9.57 1.22
N MET A 67 29.97 -8.27 0.99
CA MET A 67 31.12 -7.54 1.53
C MET A 67 30.66 -6.48 2.54
N PHE A 68 31.59 -5.98 3.34
CA PHE A 68 31.38 -4.89 4.28
C PHE A 68 32.44 -3.81 4.06
N ILE A 69 32.01 -2.57 3.85
CA ILE A 69 32.91 -1.42 3.67
C ILE A 69 32.89 -0.54 4.91
N GLN A 70 34.06 -0.09 5.36
CA GLN A 70 34.12 0.86 6.46
C GLN A 70 33.45 2.18 6.03
N SER A 71 32.58 2.71 6.87
CA SER A 71 31.88 3.97 6.65
C SER A 71 31.87 4.77 7.96
N PRO A 72 31.97 6.11 7.91
CA PRO A 72 31.81 6.95 9.09
C PRO A 72 30.44 6.74 9.76
N LEU A 73 30.40 6.81 11.10
CA LEU A 73 29.16 6.64 11.87
C LEU A 73 28.08 7.67 11.46
N ASN A 74 28.48 8.91 11.20
CA ASN A 74 27.57 9.97 10.76
C ASN A 74 26.91 9.66 9.41
N ASP A 75 27.67 9.14 8.45
CA ASP A 75 27.15 8.78 7.14
C ASP A 75 26.17 7.60 7.24
N MET A 76 26.49 6.60 8.09
CA MET A 76 25.57 5.51 8.39
C MET A 76 24.26 6.03 8.99
N LYS A 77 24.33 6.92 9.98
CA LYS A 77 23.12 7.52 10.60
C LYS A 77 22.28 8.27 9.58
N GLN A 78 22.91 9.13 8.78
CA GLN A 78 22.21 9.91 7.75
C GLN A 78 21.52 9.00 6.73
N GLN A 79 22.20 7.93 6.30
CA GLN A 79 21.60 6.96 5.39
C GLN A 79 20.31 6.35 5.95
N TYR A 80 20.29 5.99 7.24
CA TYR A 80 19.06 5.45 7.86
C TYR A 80 17.97 6.52 7.99
N VAL A 81 18.32 7.78 8.28
CA VAL A 81 17.36 8.91 8.27
C VAL A 81 16.71 9.06 6.90
N ASP A 82 17.53 9.10 5.83
CA ASP A 82 17.04 9.23 4.46
C ASP A 82 16.18 8.02 4.06
N SER A 83 16.60 6.81 4.46
CA SER A 83 15.85 5.57 4.20
C SER A 83 14.50 5.55 4.90
N ILE A 84 14.42 6.06 6.15
CA ILE A 84 13.15 6.17 6.89
C ILE A 84 12.24 7.18 6.18
N SER A 85 12.75 8.37 5.85
CA SER A 85 11.99 9.41 5.15
C SER A 85 11.42 8.91 3.83
N LYS A 86 12.25 8.25 3.01
CA LYS A 86 11.80 7.66 1.74
C LYS A 86 10.74 6.58 1.94
N THR A 87 10.91 5.73 2.94
CA THR A 87 9.93 4.67 3.23
C THR A 87 8.62 5.26 3.73
N ASP A 88 8.65 6.37 4.48
CA ASP A 88 7.46 7.12 4.89
C ASP A 88 6.73 7.74 3.68
N GLU A 89 7.45 8.31 2.73
CA GLU A 89 6.87 8.79 1.48
C GLU A 89 6.20 7.65 0.68
N ASP A 90 6.88 6.50 0.55
CA ASP A 90 6.34 5.31 -0.13
C ASP A 90 5.07 4.80 0.56
N ILE A 91 5.06 4.72 1.90
CA ILE A 91 3.87 4.32 2.68
C ILE A 91 2.72 5.30 2.42
N ASN A 92 2.97 6.61 2.47
CA ASN A 92 1.95 7.63 2.20
C ASN A 92 1.36 7.52 0.78
N GLN A 93 2.18 7.17 -0.22
CA GLN A 93 1.70 6.93 -1.58
C GLN A 93 0.85 5.66 -1.68
N LEU A 94 1.28 4.58 -1.02
CA LEU A 94 0.51 3.33 -0.97
C LEU A 94 -0.82 3.52 -0.24
N GLU A 95 -0.89 4.30 0.84
CA GLU A 95 -2.14 4.60 1.54
C GLU A 95 -3.13 5.38 0.68
N LYS A 96 -2.65 6.33 -0.14
CA LYS A 96 -3.49 7.02 -1.13
C LYS A 96 -4.05 6.03 -2.16
N THR A 97 -3.19 5.12 -2.62
CA THR A 97 -3.57 4.06 -3.57
C THR A 97 -4.59 3.09 -2.95
N GLN A 98 -4.41 2.71 -1.69
CA GLN A 98 -5.35 1.88 -0.94
C GLN A 98 -6.73 2.55 -0.87
N LYS A 99 -6.79 3.82 -0.46
CA LYS A 99 -8.04 4.58 -0.36
C LYS A 99 -8.76 4.69 -1.71
N TYR A 100 -8.01 4.83 -2.80
CA TYR A 100 -8.57 4.82 -4.15
C TYR A 100 -9.26 3.49 -4.46
N TRP A 101 -8.58 2.37 -4.22
CA TRP A 101 -9.16 1.04 -4.48
C TRP A 101 -10.31 0.68 -3.54
N GLU A 102 -10.26 1.13 -2.28
CA GLU A 102 -11.36 0.99 -1.32
C GLU A 102 -12.61 1.74 -1.78
N ARG A 103 -12.46 2.98 -2.29
CA ARG A 103 -13.57 3.72 -2.90
C ARG A 103 -14.09 3.02 -4.13
N ALA A 104 -13.21 2.60 -5.04
CA ALA A 104 -13.60 1.88 -6.25
C ALA A 104 -14.36 0.58 -5.96
N ALA A 105 -13.97 -0.15 -4.91
CA ALA A 105 -14.69 -1.34 -4.45
C ALA A 105 -16.06 -0.97 -3.86
N SER A 106 -16.13 0.05 -2.98
CA SER A 106 -17.38 0.53 -2.38
C SER A 106 -18.37 1.02 -3.44
N ASP A 107 -17.91 1.77 -4.44
CA ASP A 107 -18.75 2.28 -5.52
C ASP A 107 -19.28 1.14 -6.40
N ALA A 108 -18.43 0.14 -6.71
CA ALA A 108 -18.85 -1.04 -7.45
C ALA A 108 -19.87 -1.87 -6.66
N GLU A 109 -19.69 -2.02 -5.34
CA GLU A 109 -20.65 -2.71 -4.46
C GLU A 109 -21.99 -1.97 -4.39
N GLY A 110 -21.98 -0.64 -4.27
CA GLY A 110 -23.18 0.19 -4.26
C GLY A 110 -23.98 0.04 -5.56
N ASN A 111 -23.30 0.17 -6.71
CA ASN A 111 -23.92 -0.01 -8.02
C ASN A 111 -24.50 -1.43 -8.21
N LEU A 112 -23.81 -2.46 -7.70
CA LEU A 112 -24.33 -3.84 -7.72
C LEU A 112 -25.58 -3.99 -6.86
N LYS A 113 -25.62 -3.38 -5.67
CA LYS A 113 -26.80 -3.39 -4.79
C LYS A 113 -27.99 -2.69 -5.45
N ASP A 114 -27.77 -1.56 -6.10
CA ASP A 114 -28.83 -0.80 -6.78
C ASP A 114 -29.43 -1.59 -7.95
N ILE A 115 -28.61 -2.28 -8.74
CA ILE A 115 -29.08 -3.16 -9.82
C ILE A 115 -29.91 -4.32 -9.25
N LEU A 116 -29.49 -4.92 -8.14
CA LEU A 116 -30.21 -6.01 -7.48
C LEU A 116 -31.50 -5.56 -6.76
N GLN A 117 -31.56 -4.29 -6.33
CA GLN A 117 -32.73 -3.69 -5.68
C GLN A 117 -33.68 -2.98 -6.66
N GLY A 118 -33.50 -3.17 -7.97
CA GLY A 118 -34.40 -2.67 -9.03
C GLY A 118 -35.88 -2.90 -8.71
N PRO A 119 -36.77 -2.02 -9.22
CA PRO A 119 -38.01 -1.62 -8.56
C PRO A 119 -38.78 -2.83 -8.06
N ARG A 120 -38.93 -2.92 -6.72
CA ARG A 120 -39.87 -3.85 -6.09
C ARG A 120 -41.21 -3.68 -6.78
N THR A 121 -41.59 -4.65 -7.61
CA THR A 121 -42.96 -4.81 -8.07
C THR A 121 -43.84 -4.89 -6.83
N MET A 122 -44.62 -3.83 -6.57
CA MET A 122 -45.94 -4.03 -5.98
C MET A 122 -46.86 -4.61 -7.06
#